data_AF-A0A9W6XVQ8-F1
#
_entry.id   AF-A0A9W6XVQ8-F1
#
_cell.length_a   1.000
_cell.length_b   1.000
_cell.length_c   1.000
_cell.angle_alpha   90.00
_cell.angle_beta   90.00
_cell.angle_gamma   90.00
#
_symmetry.space_group_name_H-M   'P 1'
#
loop_
_entity.id
_entity.type
_entity.pdbx_description
1 polymer ?
#
loop_
_entity_poly.entity_id
_entity_poly.type
_entity_poly.pdbx_seq_one_letter_code
_entity_poly.pdbx_strand_id
1 'polypeptide(L)'
;MAEPTKRKNFSEAEDVMLLKQTIADEPYLQEHGKVMEQWEKLAQALVAYPDFSVRTRLLKQLKIALTHSLVTKRLSGVTESHSEKDKLVDELILRMEEVKAEKAAKKEKEEKNAASESTGEAIRRIAVERLKRSREADSGETESPFRNNKFAKLAEILQSQKDQELPRRREQWEQERQDRRELEQRFILLIEHLENKM
;
A
#
# COMPACT_ATOMS: atom_id res chain seq x y z
N MET A 1 5.43 -5.90 49.55
CA MET A 1 4.33 -5.01 49.09
C MET A 1 4.98 -3.88 48.29
N ALA A 2 4.86 -3.88 46.96
CA ALA A 2 5.43 -2.83 46.13
C ALA A 2 4.47 -1.64 46.11
N GLU A 3 4.91 -0.47 46.57
CA GLU A 3 4.10 0.75 46.56
C GLU A 3 3.71 1.14 45.12
N PRO A 4 2.47 1.61 44.89
CA PRO A 4 2.02 2.06 43.58
C PRO A 4 2.75 3.36 43.23
N THR A 5 3.75 3.26 42.36
CA THR A 5 4.51 4.41 41.86
C THR A 5 3.57 5.35 41.10
N LYS A 6 3.40 6.58 41.58
CA LYS A 6 2.62 7.62 40.90
C LYS A 6 3.18 7.81 39.48
N ARG A 7 2.31 7.74 38.48
CA ARG A 7 2.69 7.90 37.07
C ARG A 7 3.12 9.36 36.84
N LYS A 8 4.35 9.56 36.40
CA LYS A 8 4.84 10.87 35.93
C LYS A 8 4.12 11.21 34.62
N ASN A 9 3.64 12.45 34.50
CA ASN A 9 3.03 12.96 33.27
C ASN A 9 4.15 13.48 32.34
N PHE A 10 4.06 13.15 31.05
CA PHE A 10 4.97 13.66 30.03
C PHE A 10 4.60 15.09 29.64
N SER A 11 5.60 15.88 29.29
CA SER A 11 5.43 17.22 28.75
C SER A 11 5.22 17.21 27.23
N GLU A 12 4.68 18.30 26.70
CA GLU A 12 4.50 18.46 25.24
C GLU A 12 5.84 18.42 24.50
N ALA A 13 6.91 18.94 25.08
CA ALA A 13 8.25 18.89 24.51
C ALA A 13 8.76 17.44 24.37
N GLU A 14 8.49 16.58 25.36
CA GLU A 14 8.83 15.15 25.31
C GLU A 14 8.00 14.42 24.24
N ASP A 15 6.72 14.75 24.11
CA ASP A 15 5.87 14.21 23.05
C ASP A 15 6.37 14.62 21.65
N VAL A 16 6.79 15.87 21.45
CA VAL A 16 7.37 16.36 20.19
C VAL A 16 8.69 15.64 19.88
N MET A 17 9.56 15.46 20.87
CA MET A 17 10.84 14.75 20.69
C MET A 17 10.62 13.29 20.30
N LEU A 18 9.66 12.62 20.94
CA LEU A 18 9.25 11.27 20.63
C LEU A 18 8.72 11.14 19.19
N LEU A 19 7.86 12.06 18.77
CA LEU A 19 7.29 12.07 17.42
C LEU A 19 8.37 12.29 16.35
N LYS A 20 9.26 13.28 16.56
CA LYS A 20 10.39 13.52 15.66
C LYS A 20 11.27 12.28 15.50
N GLN A 21 11.61 11.62 16.61
CA GLN A 21 12.43 10.41 16.55
C GLN A 21 11.69 9.25 15.88
N THR A 22 10.38 9.12 16.08
CA THR A 22 9.56 8.08 15.42
C THR A 22 9.49 8.29 13.91
N ILE A 23 9.43 9.54 13.46
CA ILE A 23 9.46 9.91 12.05
C ILE A 23 10.86 9.69 11.46
N ALA A 24 11.93 9.90 12.22
CA ALA A 24 13.30 9.70 11.76
C ALA A 24 13.68 8.22 11.64
N ASP A 25 13.36 7.41 12.66
CA ASP A 25 13.77 6.00 12.73
C ASP A 25 12.79 5.05 12.01
N GLU A 26 11.59 5.54 11.71
CA GLU A 26 10.50 4.83 11.03
C GLU A 26 10.33 3.37 11.48
N PRO A 27 10.19 3.09 12.79
CA PRO A 27 10.19 1.73 13.33
C PRO A 27 9.03 0.85 12.80
N TYR A 28 7.99 1.48 12.24
CA TYR A 28 6.82 0.85 11.63
C TYR A 28 7.07 0.29 10.22
N LEU A 29 8.18 0.63 9.56
CA LEU A 29 8.54 0.07 8.26
C LEU A 29 9.01 -1.39 8.34
N GLN A 30 9.47 -1.80 9.52
CA GLN A 30 10.22 -3.02 9.76
C GLN A 30 9.40 -4.29 9.48
N GLU A 31 10.11 -5.39 9.21
CA GLU A 31 9.52 -6.69 8.90
C GLU A 31 8.70 -7.25 10.08
N HIS A 32 7.74 -8.12 9.77
CA HIS A 32 6.89 -8.76 10.77
C HIS A 32 7.75 -9.49 11.82
N GLY A 33 7.60 -9.09 13.09
CA GLY A 33 8.38 -9.63 14.21
C GLY A 33 9.55 -8.75 14.69
N LYS A 34 10.10 -7.86 13.85
CA LYS A 34 11.22 -6.96 14.21
C LYS A 34 10.79 -5.56 14.63
N VAL A 35 9.52 -5.21 14.40
CA VAL A 35 8.93 -3.91 14.75
C VAL A 35 9.13 -3.60 16.24
N MET A 36 8.87 -4.56 17.14
CA MET A 36 9.01 -4.36 18.58
C MET A 36 10.46 -4.11 19.02
N GLU A 37 11.43 -4.79 18.42
CA GLU A 37 12.85 -4.56 18.70
C GLU A 37 13.28 -3.14 18.31
N GLN A 38 12.72 -2.61 17.23
CA GLN A 38 13.03 -1.26 16.74
C GLN A 38 12.35 -0.18 17.58
N TRP A 39 11.13 -0.43 18.06
CA TRP A 39 10.52 0.41 19.09
C TRP A 39 11.31 0.40 20.40
N GLU A 40 11.91 -0.73 20.77
CA GLU A 40 12.75 -0.84 21.95
C GLU A 40 14.09 -0.10 21.78
N LYS A 41 14.71 -0.18 20.60
CA LYS A 41 15.90 0.63 20.26
C LYS A 41 15.60 2.12 20.28
N LEU A 42 14.48 2.56 19.70
CA LEU A 42 14.04 3.95 19.75
C LEU A 42 13.81 4.40 21.19
N ALA A 43 13.18 3.56 22.02
CA ALA A 43 12.98 3.86 23.43
C ALA A 43 14.31 3.98 24.18
N GLN A 44 15.28 3.11 23.92
CA GLN A 44 16.62 3.19 24.50
C GLN A 44 17.36 4.48 24.06
N ALA A 45 17.26 4.85 22.78
CA ALA A 45 17.84 6.08 22.25
C ALA A 45 17.23 7.31 22.93
N LEU A 46 15.91 7.36 23.07
CA LEU A 46 15.23 8.45 23.77
C LEU A 46 15.58 8.51 25.25
N VAL A 47 15.68 7.37 25.95
CA VAL A 47 16.10 7.34 27.37
C VAL A 47 17.56 7.79 27.55
N ALA A 48 18.41 7.65 26.53
CA ALA A 48 19.77 8.14 26.55
C ALA A 48 19.87 9.66 26.36
N TYR A 49 18.82 10.33 25.86
CA TYR A 49 18.79 11.79 25.75
C TYR A 49 18.56 12.43 27.14
N PRO A 50 19.46 13.34 27.59
CA PRO A 50 19.37 13.97 28.92
C PRO A 50 18.05 14.70 29.17
N ASP A 51 17.46 15.25 28.11
CA ASP A 51 16.25 16.07 28.16
C ASP A 51 14.95 15.27 28.08
N PHE A 52 15.03 13.95 27.83
CA PHE A 52 13.86 13.10 27.70
C PHE A 52 13.60 12.33 29.00
N SER A 53 12.64 12.79 29.80
CA SER A 53 12.24 12.04 31.00
C SER A 53 11.63 10.70 30.61
N VAL A 54 12.02 9.64 31.32
CA VAL A 54 11.75 8.24 30.95
C VAL A 54 10.28 7.82 31.17
N ARG A 55 9.70 7.16 30.13
CA ARG A 55 8.81 5.94 30.15
C ARG A 55 7.44 5.98 29.43
N THR A 56 7.45 5.71 28.12
CA THR A 56 6.48 4.97 27.29
C THR A 56 4.96 5.00 27.60
N ARG A 57 4.20 5.72 26.75
CA ARG A 57 2.78 5.42 26.44
C ARG A 57 2.36 5.76 24.99
N LEU A 58 2.98 5.11 24.01
CA LEU A 58 2.74 5.34 22.57
C LEU A 58 1.35 4.89 22.08
N LEU A 59 0.89 3.70 22.46
CA LEU A 59 -0.31 3.08 21.86
C LEU A 59 -1.65 3.72 22.27
N LYS A 60 -1.69 4.44 23.40
CA LYS A 60 -2.93 5.12 23.85
C LYS A 60 -3.05 6.53 23.29
N GLN A 61 -1.95 7.26 23.14
CA GLN A 61 -1.97 8.63 22.60
C GLN A 61 -2.38 8.62 21.11
N LEU A 62 -1.81 7.71 20.30
CA LEU A 62 -2.20 7.55 18.89
C LEU A 62 -3.70 7.24 18.72
N LYS A 63 -4.27 6.41 19.60
CA LYS A 63 -5.71 6.11 19.58
C LYS A 63 -6.56 7.32 19.96
N ILE A 64 -6.13 8.13 20.92
CA ILE A 64 -6.86 9.32 21.37
C ILE A 64 -6.80 10.41 20.29
N ALA A 65 -5.64 10.64 19.68
CA ALA A 65 -5.47 11.59 18.58
C ALA A 65 -6.34 11.22 17.37
N LEU A 66 -6.38 9.93 16.99
CA LEU A 66 -7.26 9.43 15.93
C LEU A 66 -8.75 9.67 16.24
N THR A 67 -9.17 9.53 17.50
CA THR A 67 -10.56 9.82 17.89
C THR A 67 -10.88 11.31 17.93
N HIS A 68 -9.92 12.16 18.32
CA HIS A 68 -10.11 13.60 18.36
C HIS A 68 -10.20 14.20 16.94
N SER A 69 -9.36 13.76 15.99
CA SER A 69 -9.40 14.23 14.59
C SER A 69 -10.70 13.87 13.86
N LEU A 70 -11.36 12.78 14.25
CA LEU A 70 -12.68 12.39 13.75
C LEU A 70 -13.81 13.27 14.33
N VAL A 71 -13.64 13.77 15.56
CA VAL A 71 -14.64 14.59 16.26
C VAL A 71 -14.54 16.06 15.87
N THR A 72 -13.33 16.61 15.69
CA THR A 72 -13.12 18.02 15.30
C THR A 72 -13.59 18.33 13.87
N LYS A 73 -13.56 17.35 12.95
CA LYS A 73 -14.18 17.50 11.61
C LYS A 73 -15.70 17.75 11.63
N ARG A 74 -16.39 17.58 12.77
CA ARG A 74 -17.85 17.74 12.87
C ARG A 74 -18.33 19.08 13.44
N LEU A 75 -17.47 19.95 13.97
CA LEU A 75 -17.90 21.20 14.61
C LEU A 75 -16.98 22.37 14.21
N SER A 76 -17.24 22.93 13.03
CA SER A 76 -16.50 24.07 12.47
C SER A 76 -16.98 25.39 13.09
N GLY A 77 -16.02 26.21 13.53
CA GLY A 77 -16.26 27.57 14.06
C GLY A 77 -15.20 28.07 15.04
N VAL A 78 -14.19 27.28 15.40
CA VAL A 78 -13.11 27.65 16.32
C VAL A 78 -11.80 27.76 15.55
N THR A 79 -11.08 28.86 15.71
CA THR A 79 -9.70 29.03 15.24
C THR A 79 -8.80 28.08 16.02
N GLU A 80 -8.52 26.90 15.46
CA GLU A 80 -7.63 25.91 16.06
C GLU A 80 -6.17 26.36 15.86
N SER A 81 -5.45 26.53 16.97
CA SER A 81 -4.00 26.72 16.95
C SER A 81 -3.33 25.36 16.73
N HIS A 82 -2.82 25.12 15.51
CA HIS A 82 -2.06 23.91 15.20
C HIS A 82 -0.70 23.94 15.90
N SER A 83 -0.55 23.13 16.95
CA SER A 83 0.73 22.94 17.63
C SER A 83 1.71 22.17 16.73
N GLU A 84 3.01 22.24 17.03
CA GLU A 84 4.01 21.41 16.34
C GLU A 84 3.71 19.91 16.49
N LYS A 85 3.19 19.51 17.65
CA LYS A 85 2.75 18.16 17.93
C LYS A 85 1.68 17.70 16.93
N ASP A 86 0.68 18.53 16.65
CA ASP A 86 -0.41 18.18 15.73
C ASP A 86 0.12 17.92 14.32
N LYS A 87 1.01 18.78 13.83
CA LYS A 87 1.64 18.63 12.52
C LYS A 87 2.47 17.34 12.41
N LEU A 88 3.24 17.02 13.45
CA LEU A 88 4.05 15.80 13.47
C LEU A 88 3.19 14.53 13.56
N VAL A 89 2.04 14.59 14.25
CA VAL A 89 1.09 13.48 14.28
C VAL A 89 0.47 13.28 12.89
N ASP A 90 0.02 14.35 12.24
CA ASP A 90 -0.55 14.28 10.90
C ASP A 90 0.47 13.73 9.88
N GLU A 91 1.72 14.18 9.95
CA GLU A 91 2.81 13.66 9.11
C GLU A 91 3.05 12.16 9.35
N LEU A 92 3.11 11.73 10.61
CA LEU A 92 3.31 10.33 10.95
C LEU A 92 2.16 9.45 10.44
N ILE A 93 0.92 9.92 10.57
CA ILE A 93 -0.26 9.21 10.04
C ILE A 93 -0.14 9.05 8.52
N LEU A 94 0.18 10.13 7.81
CA LEU A 94 0.31 10.13 6.36
C LEU A 94 1.40 9.14 5.90
N ARG A 95 2.59 9.16 6.50
CA ARG A 95 3.66 8.20 6.17
C ARG A 95 3.25 6.76 6.46
N MET A 96 2.57 6.50 7.58
CA MET A 96 2.11 5.16 7.90
C MET A 96 1.05 4.65 6.91
N GLU A 97 0.20 5.53 6.38
CA GLU A 97 -0.79 5.20 5.36
C GLU A 97 -0.13 4.94 4.00
N GLU A 98 0.84 5.77 3.59
CA GLU A 98 1.63 5.58 2.38
C GLU A 98 2.37 4.24 2.39
N VAL A 99 3.04 3.90 3.49
CA VAL A 99 3.74 2.61 3.63
C VAL A 99 2.78 1.43 3.54
N LYS A 100 1.56 1.55 4.10
CA LYS A 100 0.53 0.51 3.97
C LYS A 100 0.07 0.39 2.52
N ALA A 101 -0.17 1.50 1.83
CA ALA A 101 -0.57 1.52 0.43
C ALA A 101 0.52 0.91 -0.47
N GLU A 102 1.79 1.23 -0.23
CA GLU A 102 2.92 0.68 -0.97
C GLU A 102 3.06 -0.84 -0.75
N LYS A 103 2.93 -1.31 0.50
CA LYS A 103 2.94 -2.75 0.81
C LYS A 103 1.76 -3.48 0.14
N ALA A 104 0.58 -2.88 0.12
CA ALA A 104 -0.58 -3.43 -0.56
C ALA A 104 -0.38 -3.51 -2.09
N ALA A 105 0.12 -2.43 -2.70
CA ALA A 105 0.41 -2.38 -4.13
C ALA A 105 1.49 -3.38 -4.55
N LYS A 106 2.55 -3.55 -3.73
CA LYS A 106 3.57 -4.58 -3.95
C LYS A 106 2.96 -5.98 -3.94
N LYS A 107 2.14 -6.30 -2.94
CA LYS A 107 1.45 -7.60 -2.85
C LYS A 107 0.53 -7.85 -4.05
N GLU A 108 -0.23 -6.85 -4.47
CA GLU A 108 -1.12 -6.96 -5.64
C GLU A 108 -0.31 -7.21 -6.92
N LYS A 109 0.83 -6.53 -7.09
CA LYS A 109 1.73 -6.74 -8.22
C LYS A 109 2.33 -8.14 -8.22
N GLU A 110 2.75 -8.63 -7.06
CA GLU A 110 3.25 -10.01 -6.90
C GLU A 110 2.18 -11.04 -7.25
N GLU A 111 0.93 -10.84 -6.83
CA GLU A 111 -0.19 -11.74 -7.15
C GLU A 111 -0.52 -11.74 -8.65
N LYS A 112 -0.52 -10.57 -9.29
CA LYS A 112 -0.66 -10.45 -10.75
C LYS A 112 0.48 -11.17 -11.49
N ASN A 113 1.71 -11.01 -11.02
CA ASN A 113 2.86 -11.68 -11.60
C ASN A 113 2.75 -13.21 -11.44
N ALA A 114 2.41 -13.71 -10.24
CA ALA A 114 2.21 -15.12 -9.99
C ALA A 114 1.09 -15.73 -10.86
N ALA A 115 -0.01 -15.02 -11.07
CA ALA A 115 -1.10 -15.45 -11.96
C ALA A 115 -0.64 -15.56 -13.42
N SER A 116 0.13 -14.60 -13.92
CA SER A 116 0.70 -14.64 -15.27
C SER A 116 1.74 -15.75 -15.44
N GLU A 117 2.58 -15.98 -14.43
CA GLU A 117 3.56 -17.07 -14.41
C GLU A 117 2.88 -18.44 -14.42
N SER A 118 1.86 -18.64 -13.57
CA SER A 118 1.04 -19.87 -13.52
C SER A 118 0.39 -20.17 -14.88
N THR A 119 -0.17 -19.14 -15.54
CA THR A 119 -0.77 -19.31 -16.86
C THR A 119 0.28 -19.65 -17.92
N GLY A 120 1.44 -18.99 -17.89
CA GLY A 120 2.57 -19.32 -18.76
C GLY A 120 3.10 -20.73 -18.55
N GLU A 121 3.12 -21.21 -17.30
CA GLU A 121 3.51 -22.57 -16.97
C GLU A 121 2.53 -23.60 -17.52
N ALA A 122 1.21 -23.36 -17.42
CA ALA A 122 0.19 -24.24 -18.00
C ALA A 122 0.37 -24.40 -19.52
N ILE A 123 0.63 -23.30 -20.23
CA ILE A 123 0.91 -23.31 -21.68
C ILE A 123 2.19 -24.13 -21.99
N ARG A 124 3.28 -23.89 -21.24
CA ARG A 124 4.54 -24.64 -21.41
C ARG A 124 4.35 -26.13 -21.15
N ARG A 125 3.63 -26.51 -20.07
CA ARG A 125 3.31 -27.92 -19.76
C ARG A 125 2.56 -28.58 -20.92
N ILE A 126 1.55 -27.92 -21.47
CA ILE A 126 0.79 -28.46 -22.62
C ILE A 126 1.69 -28.60 -23.85
N ALA A 127 2.58 -27.65 -24.11
CA ALA A 127 3.52 -27.72 -25.24
C ALA A 127 4.53 -28.87 -25.10
N VAL A 128 5.14 -29.05 -23.93
CA VAL A 128 6.07 -30.16 -23.64
C VAL A 128 5.37 -31.51 -23.77
N GLU A 129 4.14 -31.62 -23.27
CA GLU A 129 3.30 -32.81 -23.40
C GLU A 129 2.92 -33.14 -24.85
N ARG A 130 2.88 -32.14 -25.74
CA ARG A 130 2.71 -32.37 -27.18
C ARG A 130 4.00 -32.88 -27.81
N LEU A 131 5.13 -32.28 -27.47
CA LEU A 131 6.44 -32.66 -28.02
C LEU A 131 6.84 -34.09 -27.63
N LYS A 132 6.66 -34.47 -26.35
CA LYS A 132 6.95 -35.83 -25.87
C LYS A 132 6.18 -36.91 -26.65
N ARG A 133 4.89 -36.68 -26.94
CA ARG A 133 4.06 -37.62 -27.71
C ARG A 133 4.34 -37.58 -29.21
N SER A 134 4.79 -36.46 -29.77
CA SER A 134 5.27 -36.44 -31.16
C SER A 134 6.48 -37.35 -31.34
N ARG A 135 7.34 -37.46 -30.32
CA ARG A 135 8.48 -38.39 -30.31
C ARG A 135 8.07 -39.85 -30.13
N GLU A 136 6.96 -40.12 -29.45
CA GLU A 136 6.41 -41.47 -29.25
C GLU A 136 5.54 -41.93 -30.43
N ALA A 137 4.80 -41.03 -31.09
CA ALA A 137 3.90 -41.34 -32.21
C ALA A 137 4.62 -41.63 -33.54
N ASP A 138 5.90 -41.28 -33.66
CA ASP A 138 6.78 -41.68 -34.77
C ASP A 138 7.06 -43.20 -34.77
N SER A 139 6.56 -43.94 -33.76
CA SER A 139 6.62 -45.40 -33.66
C SER A 139 5.30 -46.12 -33.98
N GLY A 140 4.23 -45.40 -34.36
CA GLY A 140 2.97 -46.02 -34.76
C GLY A 140 1.83 -45.02 -34.96
N GLU A 141 1.34 -44.90 -36.20
CA GLU A 141 0.26 -44.01 -36.58
C GLU A 141 -1.08 -44.41 -35.92
N THR A 142 -1.66 -43.48 -35.16
CA THR A 142 -3.11 -43.32 -35.06
C THR A 142 -3.41 -41.90 -34.56
N GLU A 143 -4.20 -41.15 -35.33
CA GLU A 143 -4.72 -39.85 -34.90
C GLU A 143 -5.70 -40.05 -33.74
N SER A 144 -5.18 -39.92 -32.52
CA SER A 144 -5.94 -40.09 -31.29
C SER A 144 -6.88 -38.88 -31.03
N PRO A 145 -8.17 -39.11 -30.68
CA PRO A 145 -9.13 -38.07 -30.25
C PRO A 145 -8.61 -37.16 -29.11
N PHE A 146 -7.62 -37.63 -28.38
CA PHE A 146 -6.93 -36.90 -27.31
C PHE A 146 -6.09 -35.70 -27.78
N ARG A 147 -5.82 -35.55 -29.09
CA ARG A 147 -5.15 -34.36 -29.66
C ARG A 147 -6.09 -33.15 -29.70
N ASN A 148 -7.33 -33.36 -30.15
CA ASN A 148 -8.35 -32.31 -30.30
C ASN A 148 -8.70 -31.64 -28.96
N ASN A 149 -8.78 -32.45 -27.89
CA ASN A 149 -9.11 -31.95 -26.56
C ASN A 149 -8.03 -31.03 -25.95
N LYS A 150 -6.77 -31.11 -26.41
CA LYS A 150 -5.68 -30.24 -25.92
C LYS A 150 -5.54 -28.93 -26.69
N PHE A 151 -5.98 -28.90 -27.96
CA PHE A 151 -6.11 -27.64 -28.70
C PHE A 151 -7.28 -26.82 -28.15
N ALA A 152 -8.39 -27.49 -27.81
CA ALA A 152 -9.48 -26.86 -27.09
C ALA A 152 -9.01 -26.23 -25.77
N LYS A 153 -8.24 -26.95 -24.95
CA LYS A 153 -7.67 -26.40 -23.69
C LYS A 153 -6.75 -25.19 -23.88
N LEU A 154 -5.89 -25.19 -24.90
CA LEU A 154 -5.06 -24.00 -25.19
C LEU A 154 -5.91 -22.83 -25.69
N ALA A 155 -6.88 -23.10 -26.56
CA ALA A 155 -7.80 -22.07 -27.07
C ALA A 155 -8.61 -21.45 -25.92
N GLU A 156 -9.08 -22.28 -24.98
CA GLU A 156 -9.80 -21.85 -23.78
C GLU A 156 -8.95 -20.96 -22.86
N ILE A 157 -7.69 -21.35 -22.60
CA ILE A 157 -6.76 -20.53 -21.80
C ILE A 157 -6.49 -19.18 -22.48
N LEU A 158 -6.24 -19.18 -23.79
CA LEU A 158 -5.96 -17.94 -24.55
C LEU A 158 -7.19 -17.03 -24.64
N GLN A 159 -8.39 -17.62 -24.80
CA GLN A 159 -9.64 -16.88 -24.86
C GLN A 159 -9.96 -16.26 -23.49
N SER A 160 -9.79 -17.03 -22.41
CA SER A 160 -9.94 -16.52 -21.04
C SER A 160 -8.98 -15.36 -20.74
N GLN A 161 -7.72 -15.45 -21.19
CA GLN A 161 -6.77 -14.34 -21.05
C GLN A 161 -7.23 -13.09 -21.81
N LYS A 162 -7.66 -13.24 -23.07
CA LYS A 162 -8.18 -12.12 -23.87
C LYS A 162 -9.43 -11.49 -23.26
N ASP A 163 -10.35 -12.30 -22.76
CA ASP A 163 -11.58 -11.84 -22.13
C ASP A 163 -11.29 -11.05 -20.84
N GLN A 164 -10.19 -11.36 -20.14
CA GLN A 164 -9.72 -10.58 -18.98
C GLN A 164 -8.94 -9.31 -19.36
N GLU A 165 -8.21 -9.30 -20.48
CA GLU A 165 -7.40 -8.17 -20.92
C GLU A 165 -8.23 -7.05 -21.54
N LEU A 166 -9.22 -7.39 -22.36
CA LEU A 166 -10.10 -6.44 -23.03
C LEU A 166 -10.80 -5.43 -22.10
N PRO A 167 -11.45 -5.83 -20.99
CA PRO A 167 -12.10 -4.88 -20.09
C PRO A 167 -11.08 -3.97 -19.40
N ARG A 168 -9.92 -4.49 -18.98
CA ARG A 168 -8.84 -3.69 -18.40
C ARG A 168 -8.34 -2.63 -19.37
N ARG A 169 -8.19 -2.99 -20.66
CA ARG A 169 -7.78 -2.06 -21.70
C ARG A 169 -8.82 -0.99 -21.98
N ARG A 170 -10.11 -1.36 -21.98
CA ARG A 170 -11.23 -0.41 -22.14
C ARG A 170 -11.30 0.58 -20.98
N GLU A 171 -11.14 0.09 -19.75
CA GLU A 171 -11.14 0.91 -18.54
C GLU A 171 -9.98 1.92 -18.55
N GLN A 172 -8.77 1.48 -18.93
CA GLN A 172 -7.62 2.37 -19.13
C GLN A 172 -7.91 3.49 -20.13
N TRP A 173 -8.54 3.17 -21.26
CA TRP A 173 -8.90 4.19 -22.26
C TRP A 173 -9.98 5.16 -21.78
N GLU A 174 -10.93 4.70 -20.97
CA GLU A 174 -11.93 5.58 -20.36
C GLU A 174 -11.28 6.54 -19.35
N GLN A 175 -10.37 6.02 -18.51
CA GLN A 175 -9.59 6.85 -17.58
C GLN A 175 -8.76 7.88 -18.33
N GLU A 176 -8.00 7.49 -19.36
CA GLU A 176 -7.21 8.43 -20.16
C GLU A 176 -8.08 9.51 -20.85
N ARG A 177 -9.30 9.13 -21.29
CA ARG A 177 -10.27 10.11 -21.81
C ARG A 177 -10.79 11.04 -20.73
N GLN A 178 -11.00 10.54 -19.51
CA GLN A 178 -11.42 11.35 -18.38
C GLN A 178 -10.33 12.34 -17.98
N ASP A 179 -9.09 11.89 -17.84
CA ASP A 179 -7.94 12.73 -17.48
C ASP A 179 -7.71 13.84 -18.50
N ARG A 180 -7.84 13.54 -19.80
CA ARG A 180 -7.79 14.56 -20.86
C ARG A 180 -8.87 15.63 -20.68
N ARG A 181 -10.12 15.22 -20.44
CA ARG A 181 -11.22 16.15 -20.20
C ARG A 181 -11.00 16.99 -18.95
N GLU A 182 -10.50 16.40 -17.86
CA GLU A 182 -10.20 17.13 -16.63
C GLU A 182 -9.08 18.15 -16.83
N LEU A 183 -8.04 17.79 -17.59
CA LEU A 183 -6.93 18.68 -17.90
C LEU A 183 -7.40 19.86 -18.78
N GLU A 184 -8.21 19.59 -19.81
CA GLU A 184 -8.85 20.61 -20.64
C GLU A 184 -9.73 21.56 -19.80
N GLN A 185 -10.56 21.01 -18.90
CA GLN A 185 -11.40 21.81 -18.01
C GLN A 185 -10.57 22.71 -17.08
N ARG A 186 -9.52 22.16 -16.45
CA ARG A 186 -8.61 22.93 -15.59
C ARG A 186 -7.90 24.03 -16.37
N PHE A 187 -7.52 23.75 -17.61
CA PHE A 187 -6.88 24.73 -18.49
C PHE A 187 -7.83 25.87 -18.86
N ILE A 188 -9.08 25.57 -19.19
CA ILE A 188 -10.12 26.57 -19.48
C ILE A 188 -10.36 27.46 -18.25
N LEU A 189 -10.54 26.87 -17.07
CA LEU A 189 -10.74 27.62 -15.82
C LEU A 189 -9.54 28.54 -15.50
N LEU A 190 -8.32 28.11 -15.83
CA LEU A 190 -7.12 28.93 -15.65
C LEU A 190 -7.13 30.15 -16.58
N ILE A 191 -7.53 29.97 -17.84
CA ILE A 191 -7.67 31.08 -18.80
C ILE A 191 -8.73 32.07 -18.31
N GLU A 192 -9.92 31.59 -17.93
CA GLU A 192 -10.99 32.44 -17.41
C GLU A 192 -10.54 33.23 -16.16
N HIS A 193 -9.75 32.62 -15.28
CA HIS A 193 -9.23 33.32 -14.10
C HIS A 193 -8.17 34.38 -14.42
N LEU A 194 -7.40 34.18 -15.49
CA LEU A 194 -6.42 35.16 -15.97
C LEU A 194 -7.11 36.32 -16.70
N GLU A 195 -8.15 36.04 -17.47
CA GLU A 195 -8.95 37.07 -18.16
C GLU A 195 -9.74 37.94 -17.18
N ASN A 196 -10.30 37.36 -16.11
CA ASN A 196 -11.03 38.12 -15.07
C ASN A 196 -10.13 38.96 -14.14
N LYS A 197 -8.80 38.86 -14.27
CA LYS A 197 -7.81 39.62 -13.46
C LYS A 197 -7.19 40.81 -14.18
N MET A 198 -7.46 40.99 -15.48
CA MET A 198 -7.11 42.19 -16.24
C MET A 198 -8.32 43.14 -16.35
#